data_AF-U2YB59-F1
#
_entry.id   AF-U2YB59-F1
#
_cell.length_a   1.000
_cell.length_b   1.000
_cell.length_c   1.000
_cell.angle_alpha   90.00
_cell.angle_beta   90.00
_cell.angle_gamma   90.00
#
_symmetry.space_group_name_H-M   'P 1'
#
loop_
_entity.id
_entity.type
_entity.pdbx_description
1 polymer ?
#
loop_
_entity_poly.entity_id
_entity_poly.type
_entity_poly.pdbx_seq_one_letter_code
_entity_poly.pdbx_strand_id
1 'polypeptide(L)'
;ITNNTKAFISPVLYDVLISMIYKSESISFCDDINPENTVTYDVDGSKKLCFRFWGTHNNDKVNLFNNKNKFESCRECWCRGMCMECVANFIDGYSSIINENGEFLSCNKQELMEYCIYKIIKIAKHKEKLSKLVNNFERFIRYA
;
A
#
# COMPACT_ATOMS: atom_id res chain seq x y z
N ILE A 1 -15.61 20.57 23.01
CA ILE A 1 -16.04 19.60 21.97
C ILE A 1 -14.80 19.27 21.14
N THR A 2 -14.11 18.18 21.45
CA THR A 2 -13.02 17.66 20.62
C THR A 2 -13.66 17.16 19.32
N ASN A 3 -13.45 17.89 18.22
CA ASN A 3 -13.85 17.42 16.90
C ASN A 3 -13.08 16.13 16.57
N ASN A 4 -13.65 14.99 16.96
CA ASN A 4 -13.22 13.65 16.56
C ASN A 4 -13.63 13.42 15.10
N THR A 5 -13.22 14.32 14.19
CA THR A 5 -13.28 14.03 12.76
C THR A 5 -12.31 12.90 12.50
N LYS A 6 -12.84 11.69 12.25
CA LYS A 6 -12.05 10.56 11.75
C LYS A 6 -11.29 11.06 10.52
N ALA A 7 -9.97 11.11 10.63
CA ALA A 7 -9.11 11.53 9.54
C ALA A 7 -8.91 10.33 8.62
N PHE A 8 -9.28 10.48 7.34
CA PHE A 8 -9.07 9.46 6.32
C PHE A 8 -8.15 10.01 5.24
N ILE A 9 -7.31 9.14 4.70
CA ILE A 9 -6.47 9.41 3.55
C ILE A 9 -6.74 8.34 2.49
N SER A 10 -6.79 8.75 1.22
CA SER A 10 -6.85 7.81 0.12
C SER A 10 -5.59 6.93 0.12
N PRO A 11 -5.69 5.60 -0.06
CA PRO A 11 -4.53 4.73 -0.17
C PRO A 11 -3.54 5.20 -1.26
N VAL A 12 -4.03 5.65 -2.41
CA VAL A 12 -3.16 6.14 -3.49
C VAL A 12 -2.38 7.41 -3.08
N LEU A 13 -3.04 8.33 -2.36
CA LEU A 13 -2.35 9.52 -1.87
C LEU A 13 -1.34 9.15 -0.77
N TYR A 14 -1.66 8.17 0.08
CA TYR A 14 -0.75 7.65 1.08
C TYR A 14 0.51 7.07 0.43
N ASP A 15 0.36 6.19 -0.56
CA ASP A 15 1.44 5.56 -1.33
C ASP A 15 2.39 6.62 -1.94
N VAL A 16 1.82 7.67 -2.53
CA VAL A 16 2.60 8.77 -3.12
C VAL A 16 3.32 9.58 -2.05
N LEU A 17 2.62 9.97 -0.97
CA LEU A 17 3.22 10.82 0.07
C LEU A 17 4.30 10.10 0.87
N ILE A 18 4.09 8.83 1.24
CA ILE A 18 5.09 8.05 1.98
C ILE A 18 6.37 7.93 1.14
N SER A 19 6.22 7.58 -0.14
CA SER A 19 7.37 7.44 -1.04
C SER A 19 8.09 8.77 -1.27
N MET A 20 7.36 9.86 -1.55
CA MET A 20 7.99 11.16 -1.83
C MET A 20 8.65 11.79 -0.58
N ILE A 21 8.04 11.67 0.59
CA ILE A 21 8.54 12.29 1.83
C ILE A 21 9.75 11.51 2.36
N TYR A 22 9.64 10.19 2.43
CA TYR A 22 10.68 9.33 3.01
C TYR A 22 11.66 8.78 1.98
N LYS A 23 11.46 9.08 0.70
CA LYS A 23 12.22 8.51 -0.43
C LYS A 23 12.20 6.98 -0.39
N SER A 24 11.11 6.39 0.11
CA SER A 24 10.96 4.95 0.24
C SER A 24 10.56 4.34 -1.09
N GLU A 25 11.14 3.19 -1.40
CA GLU A 25 10.73 2.36 -2.53
C GLU A 25 10.13 1.06 -2.00
N SER A 26 9.01 0.65 -2.57
CA SER A 26 8.35 -0.60 -2.27
C SER A 26 8.74 -1.68 -3.28
N ILE A 27 9.36 -2.75 -2.81
CA ILE A 27 9.93 -3.82 -3.65
C ILE A 27 8.85 -4.84 -4.02
N SER A 28 8.03 -5.23 -3.04
CA SER A 28 6.88 -6.15 -3.15
C SER A 28 5.57 -5.37 -3.09
N PHE A 29 4.40 -6.01 -3.14
CA PHE A 29 3.13 -5.28 -2.96
C PHE A 29 2.94 -4.81 -1.51
N CYS A 30 3.45 -5.57 -0.54
CA CYS A 30 3.46 -5.22 0.87
C CYS A 30 4.79 -5.68 1.47
N ASP A 31 5.72 -4.75 1.71
CA ASP A 31 7.04 -5.10 2.23
C ASP A 31 7.00 -5.53 3.71
N ASP A 32 5.92 -5.17 4.41
CA ASP A 32 5.66 -5.56 5.80
C ASP A 32 5.28 -7.05 5.96
N ILE A 33 4.98 -7.80 4.89
CA ILE A 33 4.65 -9.23 5.02
C ILE A 33 5.81 -10.15 4.59
N ASN A 34 7.04 -9.62 4.63
CA ASN A 34 8.23 -10.41 4.34
C ASN A 34 8.42 -11.52 5.40
N PRO A 35 8.44 -12.81 5.00
CA PRO A 35 8.61 -13.94 5.91
C PRO A 35 9.89 -13.92 6.74
N GLU A 36 10.91 -13.20 6.28
CA GLU A 36 12.20 -13.14 6.96
C GLU A 36 12.20 -12.22 8.19
N ASN A 37 11.30 -11.23 8.24
CA ASN A 37 11.35 -10.18 9.25
C ASN A 37 10.02 -9.92 9.97
N THR A 38 8.90 -10.47 9.49
CA THR A 38 7.59 -10.20 10.07
C THR A 38 6.88 -11.48 10.48
N VAL A 39 6.50 -11.52 11.76
CA VAL A 39 5.65 -12.56 12.32
C VAL A 39 4.59 -11.93 13.22
N THR A 40 3.38 -12.43 13.10
CA THR A 40 2.29 -12.16 14.02
C THR A 40 1.65 -13.47 14.45
N TYR A 41 0.86 -13.42 15.52
CA TYR A 41 0.26 -14.60 16.13
C TYR A 41 -1.25 -14.41 16.19
N ASP A 42 -1.98 -15.41 15.70
CA ASP A 42 -3.42 -15.47 15.82
C ASP A 42 -3.82 -15.86 17.27
N VAL A 43 -5.12 -15.81 17.58
CA VAL A 43 -5.65 -16.09 18.93
C VAL A 43 -5.41 -17.54 19.38
N ASP A 44 -5.19 -18.46 18.43
CA ASP A 44 -4.83 -19.86 18.68
C ASP A 44 -3.32 -20.08 18.83
N GLY A 45 -2.52 -19.02 18.74
CA GLY A 45 -1.06 -19.06 18.80
C GLY A 45 -0.38 -19.46 17.48
N SER A 46 -1.13 -19.66 16.39
CA SER A 46 -0.56 -19.96 15.08
C SER A 46 0.19 -18.75 14.51
N LYS A 47 1.34 -19.03 13.88
CA LYS A 47 2.15 -18.00 13.22
C LYS A 47 1.52 -17.58 11.91
N LYS A 48 1.40 -16.28 11.70
CA LYS A 48 0.91 -15.63 10.48
C LYS A 48 1.88 -14.53 10.05
N LEU A 49 1.90 -14.22 8.76
CA LEU A 49 2.73 -13.13 8.20
C LEU A 49 2.07 -11.75 8.34
N CYS A 50 0.76 -11.72 8.52
CA CYS A 50 -0.02 -10.49 8.62
C CYS A 50 -1.25 -10.74 9.50
N PHE A 51 -1.70 -9.71 10.23
CA PHE A 51 -2.92 -9.79 11.03
C PHE A 51 -4.17 -10.03 10.19
N ARG A 52 -4.13 -9.67 8.90
CA ARG A 52 -5.20 -9.97 7.93
C ARG A 52 -5.39 -11.47 7.67
N PHE A 53 -4.42 -12.32 8.07
CA PHE A 53 -4.49 -13.77 7.95
C PHE A 53 -4.90 -14.47 9.25
N TRP A 54 -5.33 -13.71 10.27
CA TRP A 54 -5.93 -14.26 11.48
C TRP A 54 -7.31 -14.85 11.18
N GLY A 55 -7.62 -16.01 11.74
CA GLY A 55 -8.86 -16.75 11.55
C GLY A 55 -9.00 -17.43 10.18
N THR A 56 -8.03 -17.28 9.27
CA THR A 56 -8.06 -17.86 7.91
C THR A 56 -6.96 -18.90 7.70
N HIS A 57 -7.19 -19.82 6.77
CA HIS A 57 -6.22 -20.86 6.42
C HIS A 57 -4.93 -20.20 5.92
N ASN A 58 -3.78 -20.62 6.46
CA ASN A 58 -2.45 -20.23 5.99
C ASN A 58 -2.38 -20.46 4.49
N ASN A 59 -2.53 -19.40 3.70
CA ASN A 59 -2.49 -19.55 2.26
C ASN A 59 -1.04 -19.36 1.83
N ASP A 60 -0.40 -20.46 1.42
CA ASP A 60 0.96 -20.47 0.85
C ASP A 60 1.10 -19.52 -0.36
N LYS A 61 -0.03 -19.02 -0.89
CA LYS A 61 -0.11 -18.01 -1.94
C LYS A 61 0.48 -16.64 -1.57
N VAL A 62 0.74 -16.31 -0.29
CA VAL A 62 1.30 -14.99 0.07
C VAL A 62 2.61 -14.71 -0.68
N ASN A 63 3.54 -15.67 -0.68
CA ASN A 63 4.82 -15.53 -1.38
C ASN A 63 4.64 -15.45 -2.91
N LEU A 64 3.60 -16.12 -3.44
CA LEU A 64 3.29 -16.11 -4.86
C LEU A 64 2.68 -14.77 -5.32
N PHE A 65 1.86 -14.15 -4.47
CA PHE A 65 1.10 -12.95 -4.80
C PHE A 65 1.79 -11.67 -4.37
N ASN A 66 2.65 -11.69 -3.35
CA ASN A 66 3.45 -10.55 -2.93
C ASN A 66 4.67 -10.30 -3.85
N ASN A 67 4.48 -10.39 -5.17
CA ASN A 67 5.56 -10.26 -6.13
C ASN A 67 5.13 -9.43 -7.34
N LYS A 68 5.61 -8.17 -7.39
CA LYS A 68 5.36 -7.26 -8.52
C LYS A 68 5.99 -7.73 -9.83
N ASN A 69 7.10 -8.48 -9.79
CA ASN A 69 7.81 -8.93 -10.99
C ASN A 69 7.08 -10.07 -11.74
N LYS A 70 6.14 -10.73 -11.06
CA LYS A 70 5.32 -11.79 -11.65
C LYS A 70 4.37 -11.24 -12.73
N PHE A 71 3.93 -10.00 -12.60
CA PHE A 71 2.95 -9.38 -13.48
C PHE A 71 3.63 -8.37 -14.39
N GLU A 72 3.60 -8.60 -15.70
CA GLU A 72 4.24 -7.73 -16.70
C GLU A 72 3.79 -6.26 -16.54
N SER A 73 2.48 -6.03 -16.41
CA SER A 73 1.91 -4.69 -16.19
C SER A 73 2.42 -4.00 -14.92
N CYS A 74 2.81 -4.75 -13.88
CA CYS A 74 3.41 -4.19 -12.67
C CYS A 74 4.93 -4.02 -12.80
N ARG A 75 5.60 -4.93 -13.49
CA ARG A 75 7.05 -4.89 -13.75
C ARG A 75 7.45 -3.67 -14.58
N GLU A 76 6.63 -3.34 -15.58
CA GLU A 76 6.87 -2.21 -16.50
C GLU A 76 6.24 -0.90 -16.04
N CYS A 77 5.57 -0.92 -14.89
CA CYS A 77 4.87 0.24 -14.36
C CYS A 77 5.84 1.32 -13.87
N TRP A 78 5.68 2.56 -14.34
CA TRP A 78 6.54 3.68 -13.91
C TRP A 78 6.40 4.00 -12.42
N CYS A 79 5.24 3.73 -11.81
CA CYS A 79 4.99 3.95 -10.38
C CYS A 79 5.18 2.68 -9.53
N ARG A 80 5.84 1.64 -10.06
CA ARG A 80 6.10 0.35 -9.38
C ARG A 80 6.69 0.51 -7.98
N GLY A 81 7.66 1.41 -7.84
CA GLY A 81 8.35 1.68 -6.58
C GLY A 81 7.51 2.42 -5.53
N MET A 82 6.38 3.03 -5.92
CA MET A 82 5.48 3.72 -4.99
C MET A 82 4.25 2.89 -4.66
N CYS A 83 3.81 2.04 -5.59
CA CYS A 83 2.57 1.31 -5.50
C CYS A 83 2.60 0.24 -4.42
N MET A 84 1.67 0.28 -3.47
CA MET A 84 1.47 -0.79 -2.49
C MET A 84 0.09 -1.39 -2.66
N GLU A 85 -0.06 -2.69 -2.36
CA GLU A 85 -1.36 -3.35 -2.34
C GLU A 85 -1.45 -4.39 -1.24
N CYS A 86 -2.66 -4.52 -0.68
CA CYS A 86 -2.90 -5.53 0.34
C CYS A 86 -3.03 -6.91 -0.30
N VAL A 87 -2.01 -7.76 -0.13
CA VAL A 87 -1.99 -9.12 -0.67
C VAL A 87 -3.13 -9.99 -0.14
N ALA A 88 -3.62 -9.72 1.07
CA ALA A 88 -4.82 -10.39 1.58
C ALA A 88 -6.05 -10.13 0.69
N ASN A 89 -6.20 -8.92 0.13
CA ASN A 89 -7.31 -8.65 -0.79
C ASN A 89 -7.18 -9.44 -2.11
N PHE A 90 -5.95 -9.77 -2.54
CA PHE A 90 -5.74 -10.65 -3.70
C PHE A 90 -6.21 -12.07 -3.36
N ILE A 91 -5.77 -12.58 -2.19
CA ILE A 91 -6.07 -13.93 -1.74
C ILE A 91 -7.57 -14.13 -1.49
N ASP A 92 -8.23 -13.14 -0.90
CA ASP A 92 -9.65 -13.19 -0.55
C ASP A 92 -10.59 -12.86 -1.74
N GLY A 93 -10.05 -12.51 -2.90
CA GLY A 93 -10.83 -12.18 -4.10
C GLY A 93 -11.51 -10.79 -4.07
N TYR A 94 -11.09 -9.90 -3.15
CA TYR A 94 -11.63 -8.54 -3.03
C TYR A 94 -10.94 -7.51 -3.93
N SER A 95 -9.84 -7.88 -4.57
CA SER A 95 -9.05 -6.98 -5.40
C SER A 95 -9.59 -6.90 -6.83
N SER A 96 -9.61 -5.68 -7.36
CA SER A 96 -9.91 -5.41 -8.77
C SER A 96 -8.67 -5.44 -9.68
N ILE A 97 -7.47 -5.65 -9.12
CA ILE A 97 -6.20 -5.59 -9.84
C ILE A 97 -5.71 -6.99 -10.21
N ILE A 98 -5.67 -7.87 -9.22
CA ILE A 98 -5.32 -9.28 -9.34
C ILE A 98 -6.41 -10.09 -8.65
N ASN A 99 -6.89 -11.16 -9.29
CA ASN A 99 -7.88 -12.07 -8.70
C ASN A 99 -7.23 -13.15 -7.80
N GLU A 100 -8.05 -13.96 -7.13
CA GLU A 100 -7.64 -15.02 -6.21
C GLU A 100 -6.88 -16.19 -6.85
N ASN A 101 -6.89 -16.26 -8.19
CA ASN A 101 -6.13 -17.20 -9.01
C ASN A 101 -4.77 -16.63 -9.43
N GLY A 102 -4.50 -15.35 -9.17
CA GLY A 102 -3.26 -14.69 -9.52
C GLY A 102 -3.20 -14.25 -10.98
N GLU A 103 -4.35 -13.92 -11.57
CA GLU A 103 -4.47 -13.33 -12.90
C GLU A 103 -4.63 -11.81 -12.78
N PHE A 104 -3.93 -11.06 -13.64
CA PHE A 104 -4.04 -9.61 -13.68
C PHE A 104 -5.34 -9.22 -14.40
N LEU A 105 -6.14 -8.37 -13.77
CA LEU A 105 -7.42 -7.90 -14.28
C LEU A 105 -7.26 -6.51 -14.94
N SER A 106 -7.07 -5.47 -14.13
CA SER A 106 -6.92 -4.08 -14.60
C SER A 106 -6.35 -3.20 -13.49
N CYS A 107 -5.62 -2.13 -13.84
CA CYS A 107 -5.08 -1.22 -12.84
C CYS A 107 -5.21 0.23 -13.30
N ASN A 108 -5.87 1.07 -12.49
CA ASN A 108 -5.99 2.51 -12.70
C ASN A 108 -5.07 3.33 -11.78
N LYS A 109 -4.26 2.68 -10.94
CA LYS A 109 -3.40 3.38 -9.97
C LYS A 109 -2.38 4.30 -10.64
N GLN A 110 -1.91 3.97 -11.85
CA GLN A 110 -0.96 4.83 -12.57
C GLN A 110 -1.54 6.23 -12.80
N GLU A 111 -2.74 6.32 -13.37
CA GLU A 111 -3.43 7.58 -13.62
C GLU A 111 -3.72 8.34 -12.33
N LEU A 112 -4.14 7.61 -11.28
CA LEU A 112 -4.44 8.21 -9.97
C LEU A 112 -3.18 8.73 -9.26
N MET A 113 -2.06 8.03 -9.36
CA MET A 113 -0.77 8.46 -8.81
C MET A 113 -0.23 9.68 -9.57
N GLU A 114 -0.32 9.67 -10.91
CA GLU A 114 0.04 10.82 -11.73
C GLU A 114 -0.79 12.05 -11.34
N TYR A 115 -2.11 11.88 -11.15
CA TYR A 115 -2.98 12.93 -10.68
C TYR A 115 -2.55 13.47 -9.30
N CYS A 116 -2.21 12.60 -8.35
CA CYS A 116 -1.72 13.00 -7.03
C CYS A 116 -0.44 13.82 -7.14
N ILE A 117 0.55 13.35 -7.91
CA ILE A 117 1.83 14.04 -8.13
C ILE A 117 1.59 15.41 -8.77
N TYR A 118 0.74 15.49 -9.80
CA TYR A 118 0.40 16.76 -10.43
C TYR A 118 -0.19 17.76 -9.43
N LYS A 119 -1.09 17.32 -8.56
CA LYS A 119 -1.66 18.18 -7.51
C LYS A 119 -0.61 18.60 -6.47
N ILE A 120 0.28 17.69 -6.08
CA ILE A 120 1.38 17.99 -5.16
C ILE A 120 2.31 19.04 -5.76
N ILE A 121 2.70 18.90 -7.03
CA ILE A 121 3.53 19.90 -7.75
C ILE A 121 2.82 21.26 -7.80
N LYS A 122 1.52 21.28 -8.07
CA LYS A 122 0.73 22.53 -8.06
C LYS A 122 0.73 23.20 -6.68
N ILE A 123 0.61 22.40 -5.61
CA ILE A 123 0.65 22.88 -4.22
C ILE A 123 2.06 23.32 -3.83
N ALA A 124 3.11 22.67 -4.34
CA ALA A 124 4.50 22.96 -4.03
C ALA A 124 4.94 24.37 -4.43
N LYS A 125 4.22 25.03 -5.35
CA LYS A 125 4.38 26.47 -5.67
C LYS A 125 4.06 27.39 -4.48
N HIS A 126 3.40 26.88 -3.44
CA HIS A 126 3.04 27.61 -2.24
C HIS A 126 3.63 26.92 -1.01
N LYS A 127 4.77 27.42 -0.51
CA LYS A 127 5.52 26.82 0.61
C LYS A 127 4.65 26.50 1.83
N GLU A 128 3.75 27.39 2.22
CA GLU A 128 2.84 27.18 3.36
C GLU A 128 1.88 26.00 3.15
N LYS A 129 1.35 25.83 1.94
CA LYS A 129 0.43 24.74 1.62
C LYS A 129 1.17 23.41 1.59
N LEU A 130 2.38 23.40 1.02
CA LEU A 130 3.23 22.20 1.03
C LEU A 130 3.62 21.79 2.45
N SER A 131 4.05 22.75 3.28
CA SER A 131 4.36 22.48 4.69
C SER A 131 3.16 21.94 5.45
N LYS A 132 1.95 22.49 5.21
CA LYS A 132 0.72 21.94 5.80
C LYS A 132 0.45 20.51 5.35
N LEU A 133 0.64 20.18 4.07
CA LEU A 133 0.43 18.82 3.57
C LEU A 133 1.38 17.83 4.27
N VAL A 134 2.68 18.12 4.28
CA VAL A 134 3.71 17.26 4.88
C VAL A 134 3.49 17.11 6.39
N ASN A 135 3.31 18.22 7.11
CA ASN A 135 3.19 18.18 8.57
C ASN A 135 1.88 17.53 9.05
N ASN A 136 0.83 17.52 8.24
CA ASN A 136 -0.39 16.78 8.57
C ASN A 136 -0.32 15.31 8.18
N PHE A 137 0.56 14.94 7.23
CA PHE A 137 0.70 13.56 6.77
C PHE A 137 1.23 12.63 7.86
N GLU A 138 2.09 13.14 8.76
CA GLU A 138 2.65 12.38 9.89
C GLU A 138 1.59 11.63 10.70
N ARG A 139 0.40 12.23 10.87
CA ARG A 139 -0.73 11.64 11.62
C ARG A 139 -1.31 10.38 10.99
N PHE A 140 -0.99 10.10 9.73
CA PHE A 140 -1.48 8.93 8.99
C PHE A 140 -0.45 7.80 8.94
N ILE A 141 0.77 8.04 9.39
CA ILE A 141 1.83 7.03 9.40
C ILE A 141 1.52 6.06 10.53
N ARG A 142 1.34 4.78 10.17
CA ARG A 142 0.92 3.74 11.11
C ARG A 142 2.07 3.24 12.01
N TYR A 143 3.31 3.56 11.66
CA TYR A 143 4.53 3.05 12.31
C TYR A 143 5.65 4.11 12.37
N ALA A 144 5.33 5.35 12.74
CA ALA A 144 6.35 6.38 13.03
C ALA A 144 6.93 6.21 14.43
#